data_AF-A0A5K1F1K1-F1
#
_entry.id   AF-A0A5K1F1K1-F1
#
_cell.length_a   1.000
_cell.length_b   1.000
_cell.length_c   1.000
_cell.angle_alpha   90.00
_cell.angle_beta   90.00
_cell.angle_gamma   90.00
#
_symmetry.space_group_name_H-M   'P 1'
#
loop_
_entity.id
_entity.type
_entity.pdbx_description
1 polymer ?
#
loop_
_entity_poly.entity_id
_entity_poly.type
_entity_poly.pdbx_seq_one_letter_code
_entity_poly.pdbx_strand_id
1 'polypeptide(L)' 'YATVSVTGSYGGGEGTLSVWQPRLEDDSEMSLSQIWVLNKTPDDFSMSLEAGWM' A
#
# COMPACT_ATOMS: atom_id res chain seq x y z
N TYR A 1 -4.49 -10.39 3.22
CA TYR A 1 -4.51 -9.08 2.53
C TYR A 1 -5.56 -8.22 3.20
N ALA A 2 -5.27 -6.95 3.45
CA ALA A 2 -6.22 -6.00 4.03
C ALA A 2 -6.50 -4.91 3.00
N THR A 3 -7.77 -4.62 2.75
CA THR A 3 -8.18 -3.59 1.79
C THR A 3 -9.01 -2.56 2.52
N VAL A 4 -8.59 -1.29 2.45
CA VAL A 4 -9.33 -0.14 2.98
C VAL A 4 -9.80 0.70 1.80
N SER A 5 -11.08 1.07 1.78
CA SER A 5 -11.67 1.91 0.73
C SER A 5 -12.37 3.10 1.36
N VAL A 6 -12.17 4.27 0.75
CA VAL A 6 -12.68 5.55 1.23
C VAL A 6 -13.22 6.32 0.01
N THR A 7 -14.41 6.93 0.11
CA THR A 7 -15.12 7.59 -1.02
C THR A 7 -15.55 9.00 -0.65
N GLY A 8 -15.20 10.02 -1.45
CA GLY A 8 -15.45 11.43 -1.14
C GLY A 8 -14.39 12.38 -1.73
N SER A 9 -14.52 13.68 -1.46
CA SER A 9 -13.51 14.69 -1.81
C SER A 9 -12.54 14.88 -0.65
N TYR A 10 -11.25 14.61 -0.88
CA TYR A 10 -10.21 14.64 0.15
C TYR A 10 -9.11 15.63 -0.25
N GLY A 11 -8.74 16.55 0.64
CA GLY A 11 -7.68 17.56 0.43
C GLY A 11 -6.26 17.02 0.62
N GLY A 12 -6.05 15.73 0.33
CA GLY A 12 -4.89 14.95 0.78
C GLY A 12 -5.22 14.08 2.00
N GLY A 13 -4.51 12.97 2.14
CA GLY A 13 -4.63 12.07 3.29
C GLY A 13 -3.26 11.63 3.74
N GLU A 14 -2.97 11.77 5.03
CA GLU A 14 -1.79 11.20 5.67
C GLU A 14 -2.19 9.92 6.38
N GLY A 15 -1.41 8.86 6.20
CA GLY A 15 -1.59 7.61 6.91
C GLY A 15 -0.24 6.97 7.20
N THR A 16 -0.06 6.50 8.43
CA THR A 16 1.14 5.74 8.82
C THR A 16 0.82 4.26 8.79
N LEU A 17 1.54 3.51 7.93
CA LEU A 17 1.56 2.05 7.97
C LEU A 17 2.83 1.60 8.69
N SER A 18 2.70 0.73 9.68
CA SER A 18 3.85 0.11 10.34
C SER A 18 3.77 -1.40 10.19
N VAL A 19 4.85 -2.00 9.68
CA VAL A 19 5.03 -3.45 9.60
C VAL A 19 6.01 -3.85 10.70
N TRP A 20 5.60 -4.75 11.59
CA TRP A 20 6.40 -5.15 12.75
C TRP A 20 6.72 -6.64 12.71
N GLN A 21 8.00 -6.97 12.91
CA GLN A 21 8.52 -8.33 13.11
C GLN A 21 7.93 -9.36 12.14
N PRO A 22 8.14 -9.22 10.81
CA PRO A 22 7.82 -10.31 9.90
C PRO A 22 8.62 -11.54 10.32
N ARG A 23 7.95 -12.64 10.64
CA ARG A 23 8.58 -13.91 10.94
C ARG A 23 8.71 -14.70 9.66
N LEU A 24 9.92 -15.19 9.43
CA LEU A 24 10.24 -16.14 8.37
C LEU A 24 10.40 -17.51 9.03
N GLU A 25 10.00 -18.57 8.33
CA GLU A 25 10.11 -19.94 8.85
C GLU A 25 11.51 -20.50 8.59
N ASP A 26 12.20 -19.97 7.57
CA ASP A 26 13.57 -20.35 7.18
C ASP A 26 14.42 -19.13 6.78
N ASP A 27 15.73 -19.19 7.02
CA ASP A 27 16.68 -18.11 6.74
C ASP A 27 16.91 -17.86 5.23
N SER A 28 16.44 -18.76 4.36
CA SER A 28 16.44 -18.59 2.91
C SER A 28 15.23 -17.81 2.37
N GLU A 29 14.25 -17.48 3.22
CA GLU A 29 13.04 -16.76 2.83
C GLU A 29 13.20 -15.22 2.94
N MET A 30 12.27 -14.48 2.34
CA MET A 30 12.24 -13.02 2.41
C MET A 30 10.82 -12.49 2.66
N SER A 31 10.73 -11.36 3.36
CA SER A 31 9.47 -10.64 3.56
C SER A 31 9.48 -9.37 2.73
N LEU A 32 8.46 -9.18 1.88
CA LEU A 32 8.31 -8.00 1.05
C LEU A 32 7.05 -7.25 1.48
N SER A 33 7.16 -5.93 1.63
CA SER A 33 6.01 -5.06 1.89
C SER A 33 5.87 -4.02 0.78
N GLN A 34 4.63 -3.78 0.35
CA GLN A 34 4.30 -2.84 -0.72
C GLN A 34 3.06 -2.04 -0.36
N ILE A 35 3.04 -0.77 -0.78
CA ILE A 35 1.88 0.11 -0.71
C ILE A 35 1.54 0.60 -2.11
N TRP A 36 0.26 0.54 -2.47
CA TRP A 36 -0.29 1.03 -3.73
C TRP A 36 -1.27 2.16 -3.46
N VAL A 37 -0.97 3.37 -3.94
CA VAL A 37 -1.93 4.48 -3.95
C VAL A 37 -2.46 4.62 -5.37
N LEU A 38 -3.78 4.41 -5.53
CA LEU A 38 -4.46 4.50 -6.81
C LEU A 38 -5.47 5.64 -6.78
N ASN A 39 -5.27 6.65 -7.62
CA ASN A 39 -6.34 7.60 -7.93
C ASN A 39 -7.14 7.04 -9.11
N LYS A 40 -8.44 6.79 -8.94
CA LYS A 40 -9.32 6.33 -10.01
C LYS A 40 -10.36 7.41 -10.29
N THR A 41 -10.29 8.04 -11.45
CA THR A 41 -11.39 8.83 -12.00
C THR A 41 -12.34 7.92 -12.79
N PRO A 42 -13.64 8.29 -12.92
CA PRO A 42 -14.59 7.54 -13.74
C PRO A 42 -14.16 7.39 -15.21
N ASP A 43 -13.34 8.33 -15.71
CA ASP A 43 -12.86 8.43 -17.09
C ASP A 43 -11.41 7.97 -17.28
N ASP A 44 -10.98 6.95 -16.52
CA ASP A 44 -9.86 6.04 -16.86
C ASP A 44 -8.42 6.53 -16.58
N PHE A 45 -8.21 7.69 -15.95
CA PHE A 45 -6.87 8.10 -15.53
C PHE A 45 -6.52 7.49 -14.18
N SER A 46 -5.65 6.48 -14.21
CA SER A 46 -5.08 5.84 -13.03
C SER A 46 -3.65 6.32 -12.81
N MET A 47 -3.42 7.08 -11.73
CA MET A 47 -2.06 7.40 -11.26
C MET A 47 -1.70 6.43 -10.14
N SER A 48 -0.58 5.74 -10.27
CA SER A 48 -0.03 4.83 -9.25
C SER A 48 1.30 5.35 -8.71
N LEU A 49 1.45 5.26 -7.39
CA LEU A 49 2.73 5.41 -6.70
C LEU A 49 3.01 4.09 -5.97
N GLU A 50 4.21 3.54 -6.21
CA GLU A 50 4.69 2.31 -5.59
C GLU A 50 5.90 2.64 -4.72
N ALA A 51 5.85 2.18 -3.46
CA ALA A 51 6.97 2.23 -2.54
C ALA A 51 7.07 0.87 -1.84
N GLY A 52 8.29 0.33 -1.77
CA GLY A 52 8.57 -0.97 -1.17
C GLY A 52 9.90 -0.98 -0.43
N TRP A 53 10.01 -1.92 0.50
CA TRP A 53 11.23 -2.22 1.25
C TRP A 53 11.43 -3.74 1.33
N MET A 54 12.69 -4.15 1.41
CA MET A 54 13.16 -5.52 1.62
C MET A 54 13.77 -5.65 3.02
#